data_AF-A0A529N6K3-F1
#
_entry.id   AF-A0A529N6K3-F1
#
_cell.length_a   1.000
_cell.length_b   1.000
_cell.length_c   1.000
_cell.angle_alpha   90.00
_cell.angle_beta   90.00
_cell.angle_gamma   90.00
#
_symmetry.space_group_name_H-M   'P 1'
#
loop_
_entity.id
_entity.type
_entity.pdbx_description
1 polymer ?
#
loop_
_entity_poly.entity_id
_entity_poly.type
_entity_poly.pdbx_seq_one_letter_code
_entity_poly.pdbx_strand_id
1 'polypeptide(L)' 'NQNVRLRISANALRSVEHRGGLDAFLAKADAKELSQRARLLKKQIAKKLAEQPAA' A
#
# COMPACT_ATOMS: atom_id res chain seq x y z
N ASN A 1 -6.89 4.46 -11.91
CA ASN A 1 -7.24 3.63 -10.75
C ASN A 1 -7.02 2.16 -11.11
N GLN A 2 -6.41 1.34 -10.25
CA GLN A 2 -6.06 -0.07 -10.55
C GLN A 2 -6.63 -1.00 -9.48
N ASN A 3 -7.29 -2.08 -9.88
CA ASN A 3 -7.86 -3.05 -8.94
C ASN A 3 -6.79 -4.06 -8.51
N VAL A 4 -6.51 -4.11 -7.21
CA VAL A 4 -5.54 -5.03 -6.62
C VAL A 4 -6.26 -6.05 -5.75
N ARG A 5 -6.01 -7.34 -5.97
CA ARG A 5 -6.51 -8.43 -5.13
C ARG A 5 -5.34 -9.10 -4.40
N LEU A 6 -5.40 -9.12 -3.08
CA LEU A 6 -4.41 -9.73 -2.19
C LEU A 6 -5.12 -10.65 -1.21
N ARG A 7 -4.50 -11.79 -0.92
CA ARG A 7 -4.92 -12.64 0.22
C ARG A 7 -4.28 -12.07 1.47
N ILE A 8 -5.11 -11.63 2.42
CA ILE A 8 -4.67 -10.98 3.66
C ILE A 8 -5.36 -11.62 4.86
N SER A 9 -4.76 -11.50 6.03
CA SER A 9 -5.38 -11.87 7.30
C SER A 9 -6.38 -10.79 7.76
N ALA A 10 -7.29 -11.16 8.65
CA ALA A 10 -8.25 -10.21 9.24
C ALA A 10 -7.56 -9.04 9.96
N ASN A 11 -6.39 -9.27 10.58
CA ASN A 11 -5.66 -8.21 11.26
C ASN A 11 -5.06 -7.17 10.29
N ALA A 12 -4.57 -7.65 9.14
CA ALA A 12 -4.10 -6.77 8.08
C ALA A 12 -5.24 -5.94 7.49
N LEU A 13 -6.43 -6.53 7.32
CA LEU A 13 -7.61 -5.81 6.84
C LEU A 13 -7.97 -4.65 7.79
N ARG A 14 -8.09 -4.91 9.10
CA ARG A 14 -8.37 -3.86 10.10
C ARG A 14 -7.32 -2.75 10.11
N SER A 15 -6.05 -3.10 9.92
CA SER A 15 -4.95 -2.13 9.86
C SER A 15 -5.04 -1.23 8.63
N VAL A 16 -5.48 -1.78 7.49
CA VAL A 16 -5.73 -1.02 6.25
C VAL A 16 -6.89 -0.06 6.44
N GLU A 17 -7.99 -0.51 7.04
CA GLU A 17 -9.17 0.32 7.32
C GLU A 17 -8.82 1.46 8.28
N HIS A 18 -8.10 1.16 9.37
CA HIS A 18 -7.69 2.15 10.36
C HIS A 18 -6.74 3.21 9.78
N ARG A 19 -5.90 2.84 8.80
CA ARG A 19 -5.01 3.78 8.11
C ARG A 19 -5.71 4.56 6.98
N GLY A 20 -6.99 4.30 6.73
CA GLY A 20 -7.78 5.01 5.71
C GLY A 20 -7.55 4.50 4.29
N GLY A 21 -7.12 3.25 4.11
CA GLY A 21 -7.00 2.60 2.80
C GLY A 21 -5.65 1.95 2.54
N LEU A 22 -5.58 1.22 1.42
CA LEU A 22 -4.41 0.39 1.08
C LEU A 22 -3.18 1.24 0.73
N ASP A 23 -3.33 2.30 -0.05
CA ASP A 23 -2.21 3.15 -0.46
C ASP A 23 -1.58 3.86 0.74
N ALA A 24 -2.41 4.39 1.65
CA ALA A 24 -1.96 4.99 2.91
C ALA A 24 -1.27 3.97 3.82
N PHE A 25 -1.79 2.74 3.89
CA PHE A 25 -1.15 1.65 4.60
C PHE A 25 0.23 1.31 4.02
N LEU A 26 0.31 1.14 2.69
CA LEU A 26 1.55 0.76 2.00
C LEU A 26 2.61 1.88 2.06
N ALA A 27 2.21 3.14 2.02
CA ALA A 27 3.13 4.27 2.19
C ALA A 27 3.84 4.22 3.55
N LYS A 28 3.10 3.92 4.63
CA LYS A 28 3.60 3.92 6.02
C LYS A 28 4.18 2.57 6.50
N ALA A 29 3.80 1.45 5.87
CA ALA A 29 4.21 0.12 6.32
C ALA A 29 5.68 -0.20 6.01
N ASP A 30 6.34 -0.96 6.87
CA ASP A 30 7.72 -1.39 6.68
C ASP A 30 7.86 -2.47 5.60
N ALA A 31 8.94 -2.40 4.81
CA ALA A 31 9.17 -3.36 3.73
C ALA A 31 9.39 -4.80 4.24
N LYS A 32 9.81 -4.97 5.50
CA LYS A 32 10.02 -6.29 6.12
C LYS A 32 8.71 -7.00 6.44
N GLU A 33 7.65 -6.25 6.72
CA GLU A 33 6.32 -6.79 7.07
C GLU A 33 5.43 -6.98 5.84
N LEU A 34 5.87 -6.49 4.69
CA LEU A 34 5.14 -6.57 3.43
C LEU A 34 5.51 -7.83 2.65
N SER A 35 4.48 -8.50 2.11
CA SER A 35 4.68 -9.56 1.13
C SER A 35 5.41 -9.03 -0.11
N GLN A 36 6.01 -9.90 -0.91
CA GLN A 36 6.73 -9.52 -2.12
C GLN A 36 5.85 -8.68 -3.08
N ARG A 37 4.58 -9.07 -3.26
CA ARG A 37 3.61 -8.32 -4.09
C ARG A 37 3.31 -6.94 -3.50
N ALA A 38 3.13 -6.84 -2.18
CA ALA A 38 2.84 -5.57 -1.52
C ALA A 38 4.06 -4.62 -1.57
N ARG A 39 5.28 -5.13 -1.49
CA ARG A 39 6.51 -4.33 -1.70
C ARG A 39 6.59 -3.73 -3.10
N LEU A 40 6.25 -4.51 -4.13
CA LEU A 40 6.21 -4.01 -5.51
C LEU A 40 5.16 -2.91 -5.68
N LEU A 41 3.97 -3.10 -5.10
CA LEU A 41 2.92 -2.07 -5.10
C LEU A 41 3.38 -0.81 -4.36
N LYS A 42 4.00 -0.95 -3.19
CA LYS A 42 4.58 0.18 -2.45
C LYS A 42 5.55 0.99 -3.33
N LYS A 43 6.46 0.32 -4.06
CA LYS A 43 7.38 1.00 -4.98
C LYS A 43 6.64 1.71 -6.12
N GLN A 44 5.61 1.09 -6.70
CA GLN A 44 4.80 1.71 -7.75
C GLN A 44 4.03 2.94 -7.24
N ILE A 45 3.45 2.85 -6.04
CA ILE A 45 2.72 3.95 -5.40
C ILE A 45 3.69 5.09 -5.06
N ALA A 46 4.85 4.78 -4.47
CA ALA A 46 5.88 5.78 -4.18
C ALA A 46 6.38 6.48 -5.45
N LYS A 47 6.58 5.73 -6.53
CA LYS A 47 6.94 6.29 -7.84
C LYS A 47 5.84 7.22 -8.37
N LYS A 48 4.58 6.77 -8.34
CA LYS A 48 3.45 7.59 -8.79
C LYS A 48 3.19 8.83 -7.93
N LEU A 49 3.41 8.74 -6.62
CA LEU A 49 3.34 9.88 -5.70
C LEU A 49 4.47 10.87 -6.00
N ALA A 50 5.68 10.39 -6.30
CA ALA A 50 6.79 11.25 -6.70
C ALA A 50 6.57 11.88 -8.09
N GLU A 51 5.89 11.18 -9.00
CA GLU A 51 5.47 11.69 -10.32
C GLU A 51 4.21 12.57 -10.26
N GLN A 52 3.54 12.69 -9.11
CA GLN A 52 2.54 13.73 -8.87
C GLN A 52 3.19 14.90 -8.12
N PRO A 53 3.85 15.84 -8.82
CA PRO A 53 4.18 17.12 -8.22
C PRO A 53 2.85 17.82 -7.90
N ALA A 54 2.79 18.36 -6.68
CA ALA A 54 1.70 19.19 -6.20
C ALA A 54 1.38 20.28 -7.23
N ALA A 55 0.12 20.30 -7.67
CA ALA A 55 -0.51 21.44 -8.32
C ALA A 55 -1.17 22.32 -7.26
#